data_AF-A0A172UTY3-F1
#
_entry.id   AF-A0A172UTY3-F1
#
_cell.length_a   1.000
_cell.length_b   1.000
_cell.length_c   1.000
_cell.angle_alpha   90.00
_cell.angle_beta   90.00
_cell.angle_gamma   90.00
#
_symmetry.space_group_name_H-M   'P 1'
#
loop_
_entity.id
_entity.type
_entity.pdbx_description
1 polymer ?
#
loop_
_entity_poly.entity_id
_entity_poly.type
_entity_poly.pdbx_seq_one_letter_code
_entity_poly.pdbx_strand_id
1 'polypeptide(L)'
;MLLDACVLVPYQLADLLLRLADAELFEPLWSDELLAEVERNVVKLGIEPGKAANRIAQMASAFPNATVTGFEHLVSAMTNDPKDCHVAAAAVRGGAALIVTANTRDFPPEALARYDIEVVHPDDFLQDQLDLAEAVVVTCLQQHRAAYTRPQFTVTEYYLGLERTVPVFARSAMQAEVRHSGHRAGDPLPLEMRAEEEVLKAFFPRGGPTPDEPRGAAFMWRQALGSRPEFLTALYNLTLDPSLGGDFNQAEEILSGHGMTQFVERCPGDHDIAYVKFVPNVQQAAVAFAAAPIDDVKILTLVRCADEIWRVWGLSPSRFPSAAEVRGQ
;
A
#
# COMPACT_ATOMS: atom_id res chain seq x y z
N MET A 1 -11.85 1.15 24.08
CA MET A 1 -10.40 0.91 23.92
C MET A 1 -9.71 2.24 23.66
N LEU A 2 -8.62 2.57 24.35
CA LEU A 2 -7.92 3.82 24.12
C LEU A 2 -6.85 3.67 23.01
N LEU A 3 -6.85 4.57 22.04
CA LEU A 3 -5.85 4.63 20.98
C LEU A 3 -4.80 5.69 21.30
N ASP A 4 -3.54 5.29 21.41
CA ASP A 4 -2.43 6.21 21.66
C ASP A 4 -2.11 7.09 20.43
N ALA A 5 -1.50 8.26 20.63
CA ALA A 5 -1.14 9.17 19.56
C ALA A 5 -0.20 8.50 18.54
N CYS A 6 0.70 7.62 18.98
CA CYS A 6 1.66 6.94 18.10
C CYS A 6 1.01 6.03 17.05
N VAL A 7 -0.19 5.48 17.32
CA VAL A 7 -0.94 4.66 16.35
C VAL A 7 -1.92 5.47 15.50
N LEU A 8 -2.25 6.68 15.95
CA LEU A 8 -3.08 7.63 15.22
C LEU A 8 -2.29 8.55 14.28
N VAL A 9 -0.96 8.67 14.44
CA VAL A 9 -0.13 9.48 13.53
C VAL A 9 0.01 8.84 12.14
N PRO A 10 0.46 7.57 11.98
CA PRO A 10 0.61 6.95 10.67
C PRO A 10 -0.74 6.80 9.97
N TYR A 11 -0.88 7.43 8.80
CA TYR A 11 -2.18 7.54 8.12
C TYR A 11 -2.84 6.19 7.83
N GLN A 12 -2.10 5.23 7.27
CA GLN A 12 -2.63 3.91 6.93
C GLN A 12 -3.07 3.12 8.17
N LEU A 13 -2.27 3.10 9.24
CA LEU A 13 -2.65 2.40 10.47
C LEU A 13 -3.88 3.05 11.11
N ALA A 14 -3.89 4.38 11.21
CA ALA A 14 -4.98 5.11 11.82
C ALA A 14 -6.30 4.95 11.06
N ASP A 15 -6.30 5.06 9.72
CA ASP A 15 -7.53 4.88 8.93
C ASP A 15 -8.06 3.44 9.02
N LEU A 16 -7.16 2.44 9.07
CA LEU A 16 -7.57 1.05 9.30
C LEU A 16 -8.22 0.87 10.67
N LEU A 17 -7.58 1.34 11.75
CA LEU A 17 -8.13 1.24 13.11
C LEU A 17 -9.51 1.92 13.20
N LEU A 18 -9.66 3.11 12.62
CA LEU A 18 -10.93 3.83 12.63
C LEU A 18 -12.01 3.13 11.80
N ARG A 19 -11.66 2.49 10.67
CA ARG A 19 -12.62 1.67 9.90
C ARG A 19 -13.07 0.44 10.65
N LEU A 20 -12.17 -0.21 11.38
CA LEU A 20 -12.52 -1.36 12.23
C LEU A 20 -13.42 -0.92 13.39
N ALA A 21 -13.18 0.26 13.96
CA ALA A 21 -14.07 0.87 14.93
C ALA A 21 -15.46 1.20 14.35
N ASP A 22 -15.51 1.78 13.15
CA ASP A 22 -16.77 2.07 12.43
C ASP A 22 -17.54 0.80 12.08
N ALA A 23 -16.83 -0.31 11.84
CA ALA A 23 -17.40 -1.64 11.66
C ALA A 23 -17.79 -2.35 12.99
N GLU A 24 -17.82 -1.61 14.11
CA GLU A 24 -18.23 -2.08 15.44
C GLU A 24 -17.36 -3.19 16.04
N LEU A 25 -16.10 -3.38 15.59
CA LEU A 25 -15.19 -4.34 16.24
C LEU A 25 -14.74 -3.84 17.62
N PHE A 26 -14.67 -2.53 17.82
CA PHE A 26 -14.37 -1.91 19.09
C PHE A 26 -14.84 -0.44 19.13
N GLU A 27 -14.99 0.10 20.34
CA GLU A 27 -15.24 1.53 20.52
C GLU A 27 -13.92 2.26 20.84
N PRO A 28 -13.50 3.23 20.00
CA PRO A 28 -12.27 3.97 20.23
C PRO A 28 -12.47 5.04 21.30
N LEU A 29 -11.42 5.31 22.06
CA LEU A 29 -11.36 6.37 23.07
C LEU A 29 -10.07 7.17 22.89
N TRP A 30 -10.15 8.48 23.11
CA TRP A 30 -9.02 9.41 23.13
C TRP A 30 -9.37 10.65 23.96
N SER A 31 -8.39 11.45 24.34
CA SER A 31 -8.62 12.78 24.93
C SER A 31 -8.32 13.89 23.93
N ASP A 32 -8.80 15.11 24.22
CA ASP A 32 -8.48 16.29 23.41
C ASP A 32 -6.96 16.59 23.44
N GLU A 33 -6.29 16.33 24.57
CA GLU A 33 -4.84 16.47 24.70
C GLU A 33 -4.08 15.52 23.76
N LEU A 34 -4.55 14.26 23.67
CA LEU A 34 -4.00 13.24 22.79
C LEU A 34 -4.22 13.61 21.31
N LEU A 35 -5.42 14.05 20.93
CA LEU A 35 -5.68 14.51 19.56
C LEU A 35 -4.84 15.73 19.19
N ALA A 36 -4.62 16.66 20.13
CA ALA A 36 -3.72 17.78 19.91
C ALA A 36 -2.26 17.33 19.74
N GLU A 37 -1.84 16.23 20.38
CA GLU A 37 -0.53 15.62 20.12
C GLU A 37 -0.44 15.02 18.71
N VAL A 38 -1.47 14.28 18.28
CA VAL A 38 -1.56 13.75 16.92
C VAL A 38 -1.44 14.87 15.90
N GLU A 39 -2.18 15.98 16.08
CA GLU A 39 -2.10 17.14 15.20
C GLU A 39 -0.67 17.69 15.10
N ARG A 40 -0.02 17.95 16.25
CA ARG A 40 1.36 18.46 16.31
C ARG A 40 2.34 17.52 15.60
N ASN A 41 2.21 16.21 15.81
CA ASN A 41 3.11 15.22 15.24
C ASN A 41 2.90 15.06 13.72
N VAL A 42 1.65 15.12 13.25
CA VAL A 42 1.31 15.12 11.82
C VAL A 42 1.89 16.36 11.11
N VAL A 43 1.83 17.54 11.75
CA VAL A 43 2.46 18.76 11.19
C VAL A 43 3.98 18.64 11.11
N LYS A 44 4.64 18.06 12.13
CA LYS A 44 6.09 17.82 12.10
C LYS A 44 6.53 16.87 10.97
N LEU A 45 5.64 16.00 10.50
CA LEU A 45 5.87 15.11 9.36
C LEU A 45 5.68 15.81 7.99
N GLY A 46 5.46 17.13 7.99
CA GLY A 46 5.37 17.94 6.76
C GLY A 46 3.95 18.08 6.20
N ILE A 47 2.93 17.66 6.94
CA ILE A 47 1.53 17.91 6.56
C ILE A 47 1.15 19.34 6.92
N GLU A 48 0.45 20.01 6.01
CA GLU A 48 -0.02 21.38 6.20
C GLU A 48 -0.97 21.47 7.42
N PRO A 49 -0.82 22.46 8.32
CA PRO A 49 -1.60 22.58 9.55
C PRO A 49 -3.12 22.51 9.35
N GLY A 50 -3.68 23.19 8.33
CA GLY A 50 -5.09 23.12 8.00
C GLY A 50 -5.56 21.71 7.66
N LYS A 51 -4.76 20.92 6.93
CA LYS A 51 -5.04 19.50 6.67
C LYS A 51 -4.97 18.64 7.94
N ALA A 52 -4.02 18.90 8.82
CA ALA A 52 -3.92 18.19 10.09
C ALA A 52 -5.13 18.46 10.99
N ALA A 53 -5.52 19.72 11.16
CA ALA A 53 -6.70 20.13 11.92
C ALA A 53 -7.99 19.53 11.33
N ASN A 54 -8.14 19.55 10.00
CA ASN A 54 -9.29 18.95 9.31
C ASN A 54 -9.40 17.44 9.58
N ARG A 55 -8.26 16.73 9.61
CA ARG A 55 -8.23 15.30 9.93
C ARG A 55 -8.75 15.04 11.36
N ILE A 56 -8.27 15.81 12.34
CA ILE A 56 -8.71 15.68 13.73
C ILE A 56 -10.21 15.97 13.87
N ALA A 57 -10.70 17.03 13.21
CA ALA A 57 -12.12 17.37 13.21
C ALA A 57 -12.99 16.26 12.60
N GLN A 58 -12.53 15.62 11.51
CA GLN A 58 -13.20 14.48 10.91
C GLN A 58 -13.24 13.26 11.86
N MET A 59 -12.14 12.95 12.54
CA MET A 59 -12.09 11.88 13.53
C MET A 59 -13.07 12.12 14.68
N ALA A 60 -13.05 13.31 15.27
CA ALA A 60 -13.97 13.67 16.36
C ALA A 60 -15.44 13.68 15.91
N SER A 61 -15.73 14.11 14.68
CA SER A 61 -17.08 14.09 14.14
C SER A 61 -17.59 12.67 13.82
N ALA A 62 -16.70 11.76 13.41
CA ALA A 62 -17.06 10.38 13.11
C ALA A 62 -17.35 9.58 14.39
N PHE A 63 -16.64 9.89 15.49
CA PHE A 63 -16.78 9.19 16.77
C PHE A 63 -17.11 10.17 17.90
N PRO A 64 -18.35 10.69 17.97
CA PRO A 64 -18.73 11.72 18.96
C PRO A 64 -18.64 11.24 20.42
N ASN A 65 -18.65 9.92 20.64
CA ASN A 65 -18.56 9.32 21.97
C ASN A 65 -17.13 8.92 22.37
N ALA A 66 -16.13 9.13 21.49
CA ALA A 66 -14.75 8.70 21.76
C ALA A 66 -13.97 9.64 22.69
N THR A 67 -14.39 10.91 22.79
CA THR A 67 -13.66 11.91 23.59
C THR A 67 -13.89 11.71 25.09
N VAL A 68 -12.81 11.37 25.80
CA VAL A 68 -12.78 11.26 27.26
C VAL A 68 -12.41 12.60 27.88
N THR A 69 -13.19 13.03 28.88
CA THR A 69 -12.98 14.27 29.64
C THR A 69 -12.96 14.02 31.14
N GLY A 70 -12.38 14.95 31.91
CA GLY A 70 -12.38 14.89 33.37
C GLY A 70 -11.40 13.86 33.94
N PHE A 71 -10.33 13.52 33.21
CA PHE A 71 -9.30 12.58 33.63
C PHE A 71 -8.11 13.25 34.34
N GLU A 72 -8.04 14.59 34.34
CA GLU A 72 -6.87 15.38 34.74
C GLU A 72 -6.46 15.11 36.19
N HIS A 73 -7.43 14.86 37.07
CA HIS A 73 -7.21 14.52 38.47
C HIS A 73 -6.56 13.15 38.69
N LEU A 74 -6.59 12.26 37.69
CA LEU A 74 -5.99 10.93 37.74
C LEU A 74 -4.53 10.94 37.26
N VAL A 75 -4.10 11.98 36.52
CA VAL A 75 -2.77 12.04 35.90
C VAL A 75 -1.65 11.89 36.93
N SER A 76 -1.79 12.53 38.09
CA SER A 76 -0.80 12.46 39.17
C SER A 76 -0.73 11.11 39.88
N ALA A 77 -1.75 10.26 39.70
CA ALA A 77 -1.81 8.91 40.26
C ALA A 77 -1.25 7.85 39.30
N MET A 78 -0.95 8.22 38.05
CA MET A 78 -0.36 7.32 37.06
C MET A 78 1.14 7.15 37.32
N THR A 79 1.63 5.93 37.17
CA THR A 79 3.03 5.55 37.47
C THR A 79 3.78 5.06 36.23
N ASN A 80 3.24 5.31 35.04
CA ASN A 80 3.88 5.03 33.75
C ASN A 80 4.78 6.20 33.32
N ASP A 81 5.24 6.25 32.05
CA ASP A 81 6.07 7.37 31.59
C ASP A 81 5.37 8.73 31.85
N PRO A 82 6.05 9.71 32.47
CA PRO A 82 5.46 11.00 32.81
C PRO A 82 4.82 11.76 31.65
N LYS A 83 5.30 11.56 30.41
CA LYS A 83 4.72 12.20 29.22
C LYS A 83 3.41 11.55 28.80
N ASP A 84 3.27 10.26 29.10
CA ASP A 84 2.14 9.43 28.69
C ASP A 84 1.14 9.16 29.83
N CYS A 85 1.34 9.76 31.02
CA CYS A 85 0.39 9.68 32.13
C CYS A 85 -1.01 10.18 31.75
N HIS A 86 -1.11 11.15 30.85
CA HIS A 86 -2.40 11.66 30.37
C HIS A 86 -3.18 10.60 29.58
N VAL A 87 -2.49 9.77 28.79
CA VAL A 87 -3.05 8.64 28.04
C VAL A 87 -3.60 7.58 29.00
N ALA A 88 -2.80 7.17 29.98
CA ALA A 88 -3.22 6.21 31.01
C ALA A 88 -4.40 6.71 31.84
N ALA A 89 -4.37 7.98 32.27
CA ALA A 89 -5.47 8.59 33.01
C ALA A 89 -6.77 8.65 32.20
N ALA A 90 -6.69 8.99 30.91
CA ALA A 90 -7.82 8.96 30.00
C ALA A 90 -8.37 7.53 29.81
N ALA A 91 -7.50 6.52 29.72
CA ALA A 91 -7.92 5.12 29.65
C ALA A 91 -8.74 4.70 30.88
N VAL A 92 -8.24 5.02 32.08
CA VAL A 92 -8.94 4.74 33.35
C VAL A 92 -10.28 5.46 33.40
N ARG A 93 -10.30 6.77 33.09
CA ARG A 93 -11.53 7.57 33.13
C ARG A 93 -12.57 7.11 32.12
N GLY A 94 -12.13 6.71 30.93
CA GLY A 94 -12.97 6.24 29.83
C GLY A 94 -13.41 4.78 29.99
N GLY A 95 -12.97 4.06 31.02
CA GLY A 95 -13.29 2.65 31.21
C GLY A 95 -12.70 1.75 30.11
N ALA A 96 -11.55 2.12 29.55
CA ALA A 96 -10.89 1.33 28.53
C ALA A 96 -10.30 0.05 29.14
N ALA A 97 -10.63 -1.11 28.61
CA ALA A 97 -9.95 -2.37 28.97
C ALA A 97 -8.53 -2.49 28.35
N LEU A 98 -8.27 -1.72 27.30
CA LEU A 98 -7.09 -1.84 26.45
C LEU A 98 -6.56 -0.46 26.06
N ILE A 99 -5.23 -0.29 26.10
CA ILE A 99 -4.48 0.79 25.44
C ILE A 99 -3.72 0.18 24.26
N VAL A 100 -3.96 0.68 23.05
CA VAL A 100 -3.22 0.27 21.86
C VAL A 100 -2.12 1.28 21.57
N THR A 101 -0.87 0.84 21.66
CA THR A 101 0.33 1.69 21.49
C THR A 101 1.50 0.89 20.90
N ALA A 102 2.28 1.51 20.02
CA ALA A 102 3.55 0.95 19.56
C ALA A 102 4.67 1.07 20.62
N ASN A 103 4.50 1.93 21.62
CA ASN A 103 5.48 2.21 22.67
C ASN A 103 5.13 1.49 23.98
N THR A 104 4.92 0.17 23.94
CA THR A 104 4.45 -0.62 25.11
C THR A 104 5.31 -0.45 26.36
N ARG A 105 6.62 -0.18 26.20
CA ARG A 105 7.55 0.11 27.32
C ARG A 105 7.19 1.35 28.15
N ASP A 106 6.47 2.30 27.56
CA ASP A 106 6.07 3.56 28.22
C ASP A 106 4.86 3.33 29.14
N PHE A 107 4.24 2.13 29.06
CA PHE A 107 3.11 1.67 29.85
C PHE A 107 3.40 0.28 30.47
N PRO A 108 4.30 0.21 31.47
CA PRO A 108 4.65 -1.06 32.08
C PRO A 108 3.40 -1.71 32.75
N PRO A 109 3.19 -3.04 32.63
CA PRO A 109 1.98 -3.70 33.11
C PRO A 109 1.63 -3.40 34.56
N GLU A 110 2.62 -3.28 35.44
CA GLU A 110 2.44 -2.95 36.86
C GLU A 110 1.79 -1.58 37.10
N ALA A 111 1.94 -0.62 36.19
CA ALA A 111 1.33 0.71 36.31
C ALA A 111 -0.19 0.67 36.06
N LEU A 112 -0.65 -0.31 35.29
CA LEU A 112 -2.03 -0.40 34.80
C LEU A 112 -2.81 -1.59 35.36
N ALA A 113 -2.13 -2.59 35.91
CA ALA A 113 -2.74 -3.81 36.47
C ALA A 113 -3.82 -3.52 37.51
N ARG A 114 -3.65 -2.48 38.35
CA ARG A 114 -4.64 -2.10 39.38
C ARG A 114 -5.94 -1.50 38.82
N TYR A 115 -5.97 -1.21 37.52
CA TYR A 115 -7.11 -0.64 36.81
C TYR A 115 -7.71 -1.63 35.80
N ASP A 116 -7.21 -2.87 35.77
CA ASP A 116 -7.62 -3.90 34.81
C ASP A 116 -7.49 -3.45 33.34
N ILE A 117 -6.43 -2.69 33.04
CA ILE A 117 -6.12 -2.19 31.70
C ILE A 117 -4.89 -2.92 31.16
N GLU A 118 -5.05 -3.52 29.98
CA GLU A 118 -3.96 -4.16 29.24
C GLU A 118 -3.37 -3.22 28.19
N VAL A 119 -2.09 -3.42 27.87
CA VAL A 119 -1.36 -2.66 26.86
C VAL A 119 -1.00 -3.60 25.73
N VAL A 120 -1.43 -3.28 24.51
CA VAL A 120 -1.26 -4.16 23.36
C VAL A 120 -0.62 -3.40 22.21
N HIS A 121 0.34 -4.04 21.54
CA HIS A 121 0.95 -3.49 20.33
C HIS A 121 -0.08 -3.52 19.18
N PRO A 122 -0.16 -2.50 18.30
CA PRO A 122 -1.14 -2.48 17.21
C PRO A 122 -1.05 -3.70 16.28
N ASP A 123 0.14 -4.25 16.08
CA ASP A 123 0.34 -5.45 15.28
C ASP A 123 -0.37 -6.67 15.89
N ASP A 124 -0.20 -6.88 17.20
CA ASP A 124 -0.84 -7.98 17.93
C ASP A 124 -2.36 -7.77 18.02
N PHE A 125 -2.79 -6.55 18.34
CA PHE A 125 -4.22 -6.20 18.39
C PHE A 125 -4.92 -6.50 17.06
N LEU A 126 -4.32 -6.13 15.93
CA LEU A 126 -4.90 -6.35 14.62
C LEU A 126 -4.89 -7.84 14.22
N GLN A 127 -3.93 -8.64 14.69
CA GLN A 127 -3.98 -10.10 14.53
C GLN A 127 -5.18 -10.68 15.27
N ASP A 128 -5.40 -10.27 16.53
CA ASP A 128 -6.55 -10.74 17.30
C ASP A 128 -7.86 -10.38 16.61
N GLN A 129 -7.96 -9.17 16.02
CA GLN A 129 -9.13 -8.78 15.24
C GLN A 129 -9.30 -9.64 13.97
N LEU A 130 -8.20 -9.94 13.27
CA LEU A 130 -8.23 -10.78 12.07
C LEU A 130 -8.68 -12.20 12.40
N ASP A 131 -8.19 -12.78 13.48
CA ASP A 131 -8.55 -14.12 13.94
C ASP A 131 -10.01 -14.16 14.44
N LEU A 132 -10.47 -13.11 15.12
CA LEU A 132 -11.82 -13.02 15.66
C LEU A 132 -12.88 -12.79 14.56
N ALA A 133 -12.59 -11.94 13.59
CA ALA A 133 -13.57 -11.43 12.62
C ALA A 133 -12.98 -11.27 11.20
N GLU A 134 -12.31 -12.31 10.69
CA GLU A 134 -11.56 -12.28 9.42
C GLU A 134 -12.33 -11.62 8.26
N ALA A 135 -13.59 -12.01 8.05
CA ALA A 135 -14.40 -11.51 6.94
C ALA A 135 -14.65 -9.98 7.03
N VAL A 136 -14.87 -9.46 8.24
CA VAL A 136 -15.11 -8.02 8.45
C VAL A 136 -13.81 -7.25 8.27
N VAL A 137 -12.71 -7.74 8.88
CA VAL A 137 -11.38 -7.12 8.75
C VAL A 137 -10.93 -7.05 7.29
N VAL A 138 -11.08 -8.15 6.55
CA VAL A 138 -10.75 -8.20 5.11
C VAL A 138 -11.61 -7.23 4.31
N THR A 139 -12.90 -7.11 4.62
CA THR A 139 -13.79 -6.13 3.96
C THR A 139 -13.31 -4.69 4.21
N CYS A 140 -12.95 -4.36 5.45
CA CYS A 140 -12.40 -3.04 5.80
C CYS A 140 -11.08 -2.76 5.05
N LEU A 141 -10.19 -3.75 4.93
CA LEU A 141 -8.93 -3.63 4.19
C LEU A 141 -9.18 -3.36 2.69
N GLN A 142 -10.09 -4.11 2.07
CA GLN A 142 -10.48 -3.92 0.66
C GLN A 142 -11.06 -2.52 0.42
N GLN A 143 -11.97 -2.06 1.28
CA GLN A 143 -12.58 -0.73 1.21
C GLN A 143 -11.55 0.37 1.43
N HIS A 144 -10.66 0.20 2.41
CA HIS A 144 -9.57 1.13 2.69
C HIS A 144 -8.65 1.27 1.48
N ARG A 145 -8.20 0.15 0.90
CA ARG A 145 -7.39 0.17 -0.33
C ARG A 145 -8.11 0.83 -1.50
N ALA A 146 -9.39 0.54 -1.70
CA ALA A 146 -10.20 1.14 -2.77
C ALA A 146 -10.44 2.65 -2.61
N ALA A 147 -10.39 3.18 -1.38
CA ALA A 147 -10.55 4.60 -1.11
C ALA A 147 -9.36 5.46 -1.59
N TYR A 148 -8.19 4.85 -1.79
CA TYR A 148 -7.04 5.53 -2.39
C TYR A 148 -7.26 5.72 -3.90
N THR A 149 -7.54 6.96 -4.29
CA THR A 149 -7.79 7.31 -5.69
C THR A 149 -6.64 8.06 -6.35
N ARG A 150 -5.67 8.56 -5.56
CA ARG A 150 -4.55 9.40 -6.03
C ARG A 150 -3.31 9.30 -5.10
N PRO A 151 -2.35 8.38 -5.38
CA PRO A 151 -2.43 7.28 -6.34
C PRO A 151 -3.35 6.16 -5.85
N GLN A 152 -3.77 5.29 -6.76
CA GLN A 152 -4.45 4.05 -6.39
C GLN A 152 -3.38 3.01 -6.01
N PHE A 153 -3.53 2.39 -4.83
CA PHE A 153 -2.61 1.34 -4.39
C PHE A 153 -3.00 -0.03 -4.97
N THR A 154 -2.02 -0.76 -5.48
CA THR A 154 -2.15 -2.21 -5.69
C THR A 154 -2.23 -2.94 -4.34
N VAL A 155 -2.65 -4.22 -4.34
CA VAL A 155 -2.67 -5.06 -3.13
C VAL A 155 -1.29 -5.05 -2.45
N THR A 156 -0.23 -5.31 -3.21
CA THR A 156 1.13 -5.38 -2.69
C THR A 156 1.62 -4.05 -2.12
N GLU A 157 1.46 -2.93 -2.84
CA GLU A 157 1.91 -1.62 -2.35
C GLU A 157 1.17 -1.19 -1.07
N TYR A 158 -0.12 -1.51 -0.99
CA TYR A 158 -0.91 -1.24 0.19
C TYR A 158 -0.37 -1.98 1.43
N TYR A 159 -0.12 -3.30 1.31
CA TYR A 159 0.40 -4.09 2.42
C TYR A 159 1.87 -3.78 2.77
N LEU A 160 2.72 -3.45 1.79
CA LEU A 160 4.08 -2.95 2.06
C LEU A 160 4.07 -1.65 2.88
N GLY A 161 3.06 -0.80 2.70
CA GLY A 161 2.86 0.38 3.52
C GLY A 161 2.52 0.03 4.97
N LEU A 162 1.57 -0.89 5.18
CA LEU A 162 1.17 -1.37 6.51
C LEU A 162 2.29 -2.11 7.23
N GLU A 163 3.14 -2.85 6.52
CA GLU A 163 4.29 -3.56 7.10
C GLU A 163 5.25 -2.64 7.87
N ARG A 164 5.27 -1.34 7.54
CA ARG A 164 6.10 -0.36 8.25
C ARG A 164 5.66 -0.13 9.71
N THR A 165 4.41 -0.45 10.02
CA THR A 165 3.82 -0.25 11.36
C THR A 165 3.37 -1.56 12.00
N VAL A 166 2.86 -2.50 11.20
CA VAL A 166 2.24 -3.76 11.66
C VAL A 166 2.66 -4.94 10.76
N PRO A 167 3.95 -5.31 10.76
CA PRO A 167 4.54 -6.27 9.82
C PRO A 167 4.01 -7.71 9.92
N VAL A 168 3.58 -8.16 11.09
CA VAL A 168 3.02 -9.52 11.22
C VAL A 168 1.61 -9.53 10.66
N PHE A 169 0.76 -8.59 11.08
CA PHE A 169 -0.61 -8.40 10.62
C PHE A 169 -0.67 -8.19 9.13
N ALA A 170 0.16 -7.32 8.56
CA ALA A 170 0.15 -7.04 7.13
C ALA A 170 0.35 -8.33 6.30
N ARG A 171 1.23 -9.23 6.73
CA ARG A 171 1.45 -10.52 6.07
C ARG A 171 0.25 -11.46 6.21
N SER A 172 -0.30 -11.60 7.42
CA SER A 172 -1.50 -12.44 7.67
C SER A 172 -2.73 -11.92 6.90
N ALA A 173 -2.93 -10.61 6.93
CA ALA A 173 -4.05 -9.91 6.29
C ALA A 173 -3.99 -10.01 4.75
N MET A 174 -2.80 -9.88 4.15
CA MET A 174 -2.63 -10.10 2.72
C MET A 174 -3.06 -11.52 2.32
N GLN A 175 -2.65 -12.53 3.08
CA GLN A 175 -3.06 -13.91 2.83
C GLN A 175 -4.57 -14.11 3.01
N ALA A 176 -5.16 -13.47 4.03
CA ALA A 176 -6.61 -13.51 4.25
C ALA A 176 -7.38 -12.85 3.08
N GLU A 177 -6.98 -11.66 2.63
CA GLU A 177 -7.62 -10.99 1.49
C GLU A 177 -7.55 -11.86 0.22
N VAL A 178 -6.42 -12.54 -0.02
CA VAL A 178 -6.30 -13.51 -1.13
C VAL A 178 -7.32 -14.65 -0.98
N ARG A 179 -7.45 -15.26 0.21
CA ARG A 179 -8.44 -16.33 0.45
C ARG A 179 -9.87 -15.88 0.16
N HIS A 180 -10.23 -14.67 0.58
CA HIS A 180 -11.57 -14.08 0.41
C HIS A 180 -11.84 -13.59 -1.03
N SER A 181 -10.80 -13.28 -1.81
CA SER A 181 -10.94 -12.85 -3.20
C SER A 181 -11.36 -13.97 -4.18
N GLY A 182 -11.47 -15.21 -3.68
CA GLY A 182 -11.95 -16.37 -4.44
C GLY A 182 -11.03 -16.85 -5.56
N HIS A 183 -9.86 -16.22 -5.76
CA HIS A 183 -8.84 -16.62 -6.73
C HIS A 183 -7.79 -17.51 -6.07
N ARG A 184 -7.71 -18.76 -6.52
CA ARG A 184 -6.62 -19.69 -6.18
C ARG A 184 -5.43 -19.43 -7.09
N ALA A 185 -4.21 -19.64 -6.59
CA ALA A 185 -3.03 -19.73 -7.44
C ALA A 185 -3.26 -20.78 -8.54
N GLY A 186 -3.35 -20.33 -9.79
CA GLY A 186 -3.68 -21.18 -10.96
C GLY A 186 -5.08 -20.95 -11.57
N ASP A 187 -5.94 -20.14 -10.95
CA ASP A 187 -7.21 -19.74 -11.58
C ASP A 187 -6.95 -18.79 -12.76
N PRO A 188 -7.75 -18.86 -13.84
CA PRO A 188 -7.60 -17.97 -14.98
C PRO A 188 -7.79 -16.52 -14.53
N LEU A 189 -6.81 -15.67 -14.86
CA LEU A 189 -6.83 -14.25 -14.54
C LEU A 189 -8.10 -13.57 -15.09
N PRO A 190 -8.63 -12.52 -14.44
CA PRO A 190 -9.76 -11.73 -14.93
C PRO A 190 -9.30 -10.83 -16.10
N LEU A 191 -9.05 -11.49 -17.22
CA LEU A 191 -8.60 -10.93 -18.49
C LEU A 191 -9.67 -11.18 -19.52
N GLU A 192 -10.09 -10.12 -20.20
CA GLU A 192 -10.99 -10.25 -21.34
C GLU A 192 -10.14 -10.38 -22.60
N MET A 193 -10.25 -11.51 -23.31
CA MET A 193 -9.64 -11.65 -24.64
C MET A 193 -10.43 -10.80 -25.62
N ARG A 194 -9.81 -9.74 -26.13
CA ARG A 194 -10.40 -8.84 -27.12
C ARG A 194 -9.60 -8.87 -28.41
N ALA A 195 -10.24 -8.47 -29.51
CA ALA A 195 -9.56 -8.30 -30.79
C ALA A 195 -8.47 -7.21 -30.69
N GLU A 196 -7.39 -7.34 -31.47
CA GLU A 196 -6.19 -6.49 -31.39
C GLU A 196 -6.49 -4.99 -31.52
N GLU A 197 -7.45 -4.61 -32.37
CA GLU A 197 -7.91 -3.22 -32.51
C GLU A 197 -8.59 -2.65 -31.25
N GLU A 198 -9.28 -3.50 -30.47
CA GLU A 198 -9.91 -3.09 -29.21
C GLU A 198 -8.89 -2.97 -28.08
N VAL A 199 -7.86 -3.82 -28.07
CA VAL A 199 -6.73 -3.72 -27.13
C VAL A 199 -5.95 -2.43 -27.37
N LEU A 200 -5.71 -2.07 -28.64
CA LEU A 200 -5.05 -0.81 -28.99
C LEU A 200 -5.84 0.42 -28.52
N LYS A 201 -7.17 0.42 -28.72
CA LYS A 201 -8.05 1.50 -28.23
C LYS A 201 -8.13 1.55 -26.71
N ALA A 202 -8.07 0.42 -26.02
CA ALA A 202 -8.07 0.35 -24.55
C ALA A 202 -6.75 0.87 -23.97
N PHE A 203 -5.61 0.52 -24.57
CA PHE A 203 -4.29 0.98 -24.12
C PHE A 203 -4.04 2.44 -24.51
N PHE A 204 -4.56 2.88 -25.66
CA PHE A 204 -4.31 4.20 -26.24
C PHE A 204 -5.61 4.87 -26.71
N PRO A 205 -6.48 5.33 -25.79
CA PRO A 205 -7.78 5.91 -26.14
C PRO A 205 -7.69 7.26 -26.85
N ARG A 206 -6.52 7.90 -26.88
CA ARG A 206 -6.29 9.24 -27.46
C ARG A 206 -5.24 9.26 -28.59
N GLY A 207 -4.77 8.11 -29.08
CA GLY A 207 -3.70 8.03 -30.07
C GLY A 207 -3.15 6.62 -30.26
N GLY A 208 -1.99 6.49 -30.90
CA GLY A 208 -1.24 5.22 -30.98
C GLY A 208 -0.14 5.14 -29.91
N PRO A 209 0.58 4.01 -29.83
CA PRO A 209 1.75 3.89 -28.96
C PRO A 209 2.86 4.84 -29.41
N THR A 210 3.43 5.61 -28.48
CA THR A 210 4.57 6.51 -28.73
C THR A 210 5.70 6.26 -27.72
N PRO A 211 6.97 6.45 -28.12
CA PRO A 211 8.12 6.12 -27.27
C PRO A 211 8.41 7.17 -26.18
N ASP A 212 7.78 8.35 -26.23
CA ASP A 212 7.81 9.40 -25.20
C ASP A 212 6.84 9.14 -24.05
N GLU A 213 5.96 8.13 -24.17
CA GLU A 213 5.16 7.59 -23.09
C GLU A 213 5.70 6.21 -22.65
N PRO A 214 5.79 5.92 -21.34
CA PRO A 214 6.33 4.65 -20.85
C PRO A 214 5.51 3.44 -21.31
N ARG A 215 4.18 3.56 -21.38
CA ARG A 215 3.30 2.51 -21.88
C ARG A 215 3.51 2.29 -23.38
N GLY A 216 3.63 3.37 -24.16
CA GLY A 216 3.86 3.29 -25.59
C GLY A 216 5.21 2.66 -25.91
N ALA A 217 6.27 3.08 -25.23
CA ALA A 217 7.60 2.47 -25.34
C ALA A 217 7.60 0.98 -24.98
N ALA A 218 6.97 0.59 -23.86
CA ALA A 218 6.86 -0.82 -23.46
C ALA A 218 6.06 -1.66 -24.48
N PHE A 219 4.97 -1.11 -25.02
CA PHE A 219 4.17 -1.77 -26.04
C PHE A 219 4.96 -1.97 -27.33
N MET A 220 5.62 -0.92 -27.83
CA MET A 220 6.46 -0.98 -29.03
C MET A 220 7.61 -1.97 -28.86
N TRP A 221 8.27 -1.96 -27.69
CA TRP A 221 9.34 -2.90 -27.38
C TRP A 221 8.85 -4.35 -27.34
N ARG A 222 7.68 -4.62 -26.73
CA ARG A 222 7.09 -5.97 -26.70
C ARG A 222 6.71 -6.48 -28.10
N GLN A 223 6.13 -5.62 -28.94
CA GLN A 223 5.78 -5.96 -30.32
C GLN A 223 7.04 -6.25 -31.15
N ALA A 224 8.06 -5.40 -31.01
CA ALA A 224 9.34 -5.61 -31.67
C ALA A 224 10.01 -6.91 -31.21
N LEU A 225 9.87 -7.30 -29.93
CA LEU A 225 10.38 -8.56 -29.40
C LEU A 225 9.70 -9.78 -30.03
N GLY A 226 8.37 -9.72 -30.25
CA GLY A 226 7.62 -10.79 -30.90
C GLY A 226 7.86 -10.94 -32.40
N SER A 227 8.36 -9.89 -33.07
CA SER A 227 8.73 -9.86 -34.50
C SER A 227 10.20 -9.48 -34.69
N ARG A 228 11.06 -10.00 -33.81
CA ARG A 228 12.46 -9.60 -33.65
C ARG A 228 13.31 -9.57 -34.92
N PRO A 229 13.23 -10.53 -35.87
CA PRO A 229 14.02 -10.48 -37.10
C PRO A 229 13.79 -9.20 -37.93
N GLU A 230 12.60 -8.62 -37.83
CA GLU A 230 12.19 -7.43 -38.59
C GLU A 230 12.46 -6.13 -37.82
N PHE A 231 12.46 -6.17 -36.49
CA PHE A 231 12.49 -4.97 -35.63
C PHE A 231 13.69 -4.89 -34.68
N LEU A 232 14.79 -5.59 -34.98
CA LEU A 232 15.99 -5.61 -34.13
C LEU A 232 16.57 -4.20 -33.86
N THR A 233 16.58 -3.32 -34.86
CA THR A 233 17.01 -1.91 -34.69
C THR A 233 16.12 -1.15 -33.72
N ALA A 234 14.81 -1.39 -33.75
CA ALA A 234 13.88 -0.75 -32.83
C ALA A 234 14.09 -1.26 -31.39
N LEU A 235 14.37 -2.56 -31.20
CA LEU A 235 14.71 -3.13 -29.91
C LEU A 235 15.96 -2.49 -29.30
N TYR A 236 17.03 -2.33 -30.09
CA TYR A 236 18.24 -1.63 -29.62
C TYR A 236 17.95 -0.17 -29.26
N ASN A 237 17.19 0.54 -30.08
CA ASN A 237 16.88 1.95 -29.81
C ASN A 237 15.99 2.15 -28.57
N LEU A 238 15.20 1.15 -28.22
CA LEU A 238 14.31 1.14 -27.05
C LEU A 238 14.92 0.46 -25.82
N THR A 239 16.18 0.03 -25.85
CA THR A 239 16.85 -0.64 -24.72
C THR A 239 18.05 0.16 -24.23
N LEU A 240 18.13 0.40 -22.93
CA LEU A 240 19.21 1.12 -22.27
C LEU A 240 20.32 0.18 -21.79
N ASP A 241 19.95 -0.98 -21.23
CA ASP A 241 20.90 -1.96 -20.70
C ASP A 241 21.23 -3.06 -21.74
N PRO A 242 22.48 -3.16 -22.21
CA PRO A 242 22.93 -4.23 -23.10
C PRO A 242 22.88 -5.63 -22.46
N SER A 243 22.70 -5.75 -21.14
CA SER A 243 22.68 -7.01 -20.39
C SER A 243 21.44 -7.86 -20.65
N LEU A 244 20.39 -7.31 -21.28
CA LEU A 244 19.17 -8.01 -21.74
C LEU A 244 19.39 -9.05 -22.87
N GLY A 245 20.64 -9.49 -23.04
CA GLY A 245 21.09 -10.37 -24.11
C GLY A 245 21.16 -9.61 -25.43
N GLY A 246 22.34 -9.53 -26.05
CA GLY A 246 22.51 -8.77 -27.30
C GLY A 246 21.58 -9.21 -28.44
N ASP A 247 21.00 -10.42 -28.38
CA ASP A 247 20.02 -10.97 -29.32
C ASP A 247 18.58 -11.04 -28.78
N PHE A 248 18.33 -10.55 -27.56
CA PHE A 248 17.06 -10.54 -26.84
C PHE A 248 16.39 -11.91 -26.61
N ASN A 249 17.08 -13.03 -26.86
CA ASN A 249 16.51 -14.38 -26.69
C ASN A 249 16.07 -14.65 -25.25
N GLN A 250 16.87 -14.22 -24.27
CA GLN A 250 16.55 -14.38 -22.85
C GLN A 250 15.32 -13.57 -22.43
N ALA A 251 15.17 -12.36 -22.96
CA ALA A 251 14.00 -11.53 -22.70
C ALA A 251 12.72 -12.15 -23.28
N GLU A 252 12.81 -12.73 -24.48
CA GLU A 252 11.72 -13.47 -25.13
C GLU A 252 11.32 -14.70 -24.32
N GLU A 253 12.29 -15.47 -23.81
CA GLU A 253 12.05 -16.63 -22.96
C GLU A 253 11.38 -16.24 -21.63
N ILE A 254 11.87 -15.20 -20.96
CA ILE A 254 11.30 -14.68 -19.69
C ILE A 254 9.84 -14.24 -19.86
N LEU A 255 9.51 -13.64 -21.01
CA LEU A 255 8.17 -13.13 -21.30
C LEU A 255 7.29 -14.15 -22.05
N SER A 256 7.79 -15.37 -22.29
CA SER A 256 7.01 -16.43 -22.92
C SER A 256 5.78 -16.74 -22.07
N GLY A 257 4.61 -16.80 -22.70
CA GLY A 257 3.34 -16.99 -22.01
C GLY A 257 2.87 -15.81 -21.15
N HIS A 258 3.52 -14.64 -21.24
CA HIS A 258 3.12 -13.43 -20.53
C HIS A 258 2.63 -12.30 -21.46
N GLY A 259 1.56 -11.61 -21.02
CA GLY A 259 0.95 -10.48 -21.69
C GLY A 259 1.15 -9.16 -20.94
N MET A 260 1.35 -8.08 -21.69
CA MET A 260 1.49 -6.74 -21.13
C MET A 260 0.15 -6.24 -20.57
N THR A 261 0.19 -5.53 -19.45
CA THR A 261 -0.96 -4.81 -18.87
C THR A 261 -0.96 -3.32 -19.26
N GLN A 262 -2.11 -2.65 -19.19
CA GLN A 262 -2.23 -1.21 -19.50
C GLN A 262 -1.70 -0.27 -18.41
N PHE A 263 -1.35 -0.80 -17.24
CA PHE A 263 -0.97 -0.01 -16.08
C PHE A 263 0.52 0.32 -16.11
N VAL A 264 0.83 1.57 -15.77
CA VAL A 264 2.20 2.05 -15.60
C VAL A 264 2.35 2.50 -14.16
N GLU A 265 3.25 1.83 -13.44
CA GLU A 265 3.66 2.23 -12.10
C GLU A 265 4.88 3.15 -12.19
N ARG A 266 5.00 4.09 -11.25
CA ARG A 266 6.13 5.03 -11.19
C ARG A 266 7.03 4.66 -10.03
N CYS A 267 8.34 4.80 -10.19
CA CYS A 267 9.27 4.63 -9.08
C CYS A 267 9.00 5.70 -8.01
N PRO A 268 8.82 5.30 -6.74
CA PRO A 268 8.80 6.25 -5.65
C PRO A 268 10.11 7.05 -5.61
N GLY A 269 10.01 8.37 -5.64
CA GLY A 269 11.17 9.28 -5.55
C GLY A 269 11.93 9.55 -6.85
N ASP A 270 11.59 8.91 -7.97
CA ASP A 270 12.19 9.20 -9.29
C ASP A 270 11.13 9.06 -10.40
N HIS A 271 10.62 10.18 -10.90
CA HIS A 271 9.57 10.22 -11.90
C HIS A 271 10.02 9.80 -13.31
N ASP A 272 11.33 9.73 -13.54
CA ASP A 272 11.92 9.29 -14.79
C ASP A 272 12.15 7.77 -14.82
N ILE A 273 11.61 7.04 -13.85
CA ILE A 273 11.58 5.57 -13.82
C ILE A 273 10.13 5.10 -13.77
N ALA A 274 9.81 4.11 -14.61
CA ALA A 274 8.49 3.54 -14.75
C ALA A 274 8.54 2.01 -14.82
N TYR A 275 7.45 1.37 -14.46
CA TYR A 275 7.30 -0.08 -14.51
C TYR A 275 6.06 -0.47 -15.27
N VAL A 276 6.20 -1.50 -16.10
CA VAL A 276 5.10 -2.14 -16.82
C VAL A 276 5.08 -3.61 -16.47
N LYS A 277 3.90 -4.11 -16.08
CA LYS A 277 3.70 -5.49 -15.66
C LYS A 277 3.33 -6.38 -16.84
N PHE A 278 3.96 -7.55 -16.88
CA PHE A 278 3.63 -8.67 -17.75
C PHE A 278 3.08 -9.81 -16.90
N VAL A 279 1.87 -10.25 -17.21
CA VAL A 279 1.11 -11.24 -16.42
C VAL A 279 1.02 -12.57 -17.17
N PRO A 280 1.04 -13.71 -16.48
CA PRO A 280 1.13 -15.04 -17.09
C PRO A 280 -0.20 -15.48 -17.72
N ASN A 281 -0.17 -16.56 -18.50
CA ASN A 281 -1.33 -17.15 -19.20
C ASN A 281 -1.99 -16.23 -20.24
N VAL A 282 -1.19 -15.34 -20.83
CA VAL A 282 -1.63 -14.47 -21.93
C VAL A 282 -0.55 -14.46 -22.99
N GLN A 283 -0.88 -14.88 -24.22
CA GLN A 283 0.09 -14.87 -25.32
C GLN A 283 0.26 -13.47 -25.95
N GLN A 284 -0.66 -12.53 -25.69
CA GLN A 284 -0.69 -11.18 -26.26
C GLN A 284 -1.10 -10.11 -25.21
N ALA A 285 -1.18 -8.83 -25.58
CA ALA A 285 -1.67 -7.79 -24.68
C ALA A 285 -3.14 -8.05 -24.29
N ALA A 286 -3.46 -8.00 -22.99
CA ALA A 286 -4.82 -8.22 -22.49
C ALA A 286 -5.28 -7.04 -21.61
N VAL A 287 -6.59 -6.78 -21.64
CA VAL A 287 -7.24 -5.76 -20.83
C VAL A 287 -7.62 -6.39 -19.50
N ALA A 288 -6.98 -5.94 -18.43
CA ALA A 288 -7.37 -6.29 -17.07
C ALA A 288 -8.61 -5.49 -16.67
N PHE A 289 -9.68 -6.18 -16.27
CA PHE A 289 -10.93 -5.55 -15.80
C PHE A 289 -11.10 -5.59 -14.28
N ALA A 290 -10.19 -6.25 -13.55
CA ALA A 290 -10.13 -6.26 -12.10
C ALA A 290 -8.67 -6.42 -11.60
N ALA A 291 -8.38 -5.90 -10.40
CA ALA A 291 -7.09 -6.10 -9.75
C ALA A 291 -7.04 -7.50 -9.11
N ALA A 292 -6.12 -8.34 -9.57
CA ALA A 292 -5.82 -9.64 -8.95
C ALA A 292 -4.37 -9.63 -8.41
N PRO A 293 -4.09 -10.29 -7.28
CA PRO A 293 -2.74 -10.64 -6.90
C PRO A 293 -2.22 -11.72 -7.85
N ILE A 294 -1.08 -11.45 -8.50
CA ILE A 294 -0.51 -12.32 -9.54
C ILE A 294 0.87 -12.72 -9.06
N ASP A 295 1.06 -14.02 -8.80
CA ASP A 295 2.27 -14.54 -8.15
C ASP A 295 3.48 -14.68 -9.09
N ASP A 296 3.27 -14.57 -10.41
CA ASP A 296 4.33 -14.66 -11.45
C ASP A 296 4.25 -13.49 -12.44
N VAL A 297 4.58 -12.28 -11.99
CA VAL A 297 4.60 -11.08 -12.86
C VAL A 297 6.04 -10.79 -13.28
N LYS A 298 6.26 -10.48 -14.56
CA LYS A 298 7.53 -9.89 -15.00
C LYS A 298 7.41 -8.38 -15.03
N ILE A 299 8.35 -7.70 -14.39
CA ILE A 299 8.41 -6.25 -14.28
C ILE A 299 9.39 -5.73 -15.32
N LEU A 300 8.88 -5.01 -16.32
CA LEU A 300 9.69 -4.27 -17.28
C LEU A 300 9.95 -2.87 -16.72
N THR A 301 11.20 -2.58 -16.40
CA THR A 301 11.64 -1.27 -15.91
C THR A 301 12.02 -0.40 -17.10
N LEU A 302 11.46 0.80 -17.17
CA LEU A 302 11.79 1.82 -18.17
C LEU A 302 12.39 3.06 -17.51
N VAL A 303 13.34 3.69 -18.20
CA VAL A 303 13.98 4.94 -17.79
C VAL A 303 13.76 5.99 -18.88
N ARG A 304 13.35 7.20 -18.49
CA ARG A 304 13.27 8.35 -19.37
C ARG A 304 14.68 8.89 -19.62
N CYS A 305 15.06 8.98 -20.89
CA CYS A 305 16.35 9.51 -21.30
C CYS A 305 16.27 11.01 -21.60
N ALA A 306 17.43 11.65 -21.81
CA ALA A 306 17.53 13.09 -22.08
C ALA A 306 16.87 13.54 -23.40
N ASP A 307 16.62 12.61 -24.32
CA ASP A 307 15.88 12.83 -25.56
C ASP A 307 14.36 12.60 -25.39
N GLU A 308 13.88 12.55 -24.13
CA GLU A 308 12.48 12.36 -23.75
C GLU A 308 11.90 10.98 -24.08
N ILE A 309 12.72 10.06 -24.62
CA ILE A 309 12.31 8.70 -24.95
C ILE A 309 12.49 7.78 -23.74
N TRP A 310 11.49 6.94 -23.50
CA TRP A 310 11.56 5.86 -22.52
C TRP A 310 12.26 4.64 -23.11
N ARG A 311 13.27 4.14 -22.41
CA ARG A 311 14.02 2.93 -22.80
C ARG A 311 13.98 1.89 -21.71
N VAL A 312 13.92 0.63 -22.11
CA VAL A 312 13.95 -0.53 -21.22
C VAL A 312 15.31 -0.60 -20.54
N TRP A 313 15.31 -0.47 -19.23
CA TRP A 313 16.48 -0.69 -18.39
C TRP A 313 16.64 -2.16 -18.04
N GLY A 314 15.56 -2.91 -17.81
CA GLY A 314 15.70 -4.31 -17.40
C GLY A 314 14.37 -5.03 -17.19
N LEU A 315 14.47 -6.35 -17.03
CA LEU A 315 13.37 -7.24 -16.68
C LEU A 315 13.65 -7.90 -15.33
N SER A 316 12.71 -7.76 -14.38
CA SER A 316 12.82 -8.36 -13.05
C SER A 316 11.64 -9.30 -12.76
N PRO A 317 11.87 -10.50 -12.19
CA PRO A 317 10.79 -11.39 -11.75
C PRO A 317 10.19 -10.88 -10.43
N SER A 318 8.90 -10.52 -10.45
CA SER A 318 8.09 -10.14 -9.29
C SER A 318 8.73 -9.11 -8.34
N ARG A 319 9.61 -8.23 -8.85
CA ARG A 319 10.34 -7.21 -8.09
C ARG A 319 10.42 -5.91 -8.86
N PHE A 320 10.27 -4.78 -8.15
CA PHE A 320 10.49 -3.44 -8.66
C PHE A 320 11.88 -2.96 -8.27
N PRO A 321 12.81 -2.78 -9.23
CA PRO A 321 14.12 -2.20 -8.93
C PRO A 321 13.98 -0.79 -8.37
N SER A 322 14.72 -0.47 -7.31
CA SER A 322 14.66 0.87 -6.70
C SER A 322 15.34 1.94 -7.58
N ALA A 323 15.07 3.22 -7.32
CA ALA A 323 15.75 4.31 -8.02
C ALA A 323 17.29 4.21 -7.86
N ALA A 324 17.79 3.88 -6.67
CA ALA A 324 19.21 3.70 -6.42
C ALA A 324 19.81 2.58 -7.29
N GLU A 325 19.13 1.42 -7.36
CA GLU A 325 19.55 0.30 -8.20
C GLU A 325 19.59 0.67 -9.69
N VAL A 326 18.54 1.33 -10.19
CA VAL A 326 18.43 1.71 -11.61
C VAL A 326 19.45 2.78 -11.99
N ARG A 327 19.77 3.70 -11.07
CA ARG A 327 20.74 4.79 -11.26
C ARG A 327 22.18 4.37 -10.94
N GLY A 328 22.41 3.18 -10.37
CA GLY A 328 23.74 2.69 -9.98
C GLY A 328 24.34 3.44 -8.78
N GLN A 329 23.50 3.84 -7.83
CA GLN A 329 23.86 4.55 -6.59
C GLN A 329 23.86 3.63 -5.37
#